data_AF-A0A2S1SUN3-F1
#
_entry.id   AF-A0A2S1SUN3-F1
#
_cell.length_a   1.000
_cell.length_b   1.000
_cell.length_c   1.000
_cell.angle_alpha   90.00
_cell.angle_beta   90.00
_cell.angle_gamma   90.00
#
_symmetry.space_group_name_H-M   'P 1'
#
loop_
_entity.id
_entity.type
_entity.pdbx_description
1 polymer ?
#
loop_
_entity_poly.entity_id
_entity_poly.type
_entity_poly.pdbx_seq_one_letter_code
_entity_poly.pdbx_strand_id
1 'polypeptide(L)'
;MPTASATPSALVVGRAAAGNLAAGEVQPEPGRSRPSAEAGRRYRLVENVVRFAGFFRQLEPDGLAVFGDDISAAVAAGPNYRVQDAVRYLRSGHPVLDVADSSPDIVDGSSRVTGASSVLTDGDWVWRWDLAHYVERHNVALPEPLAAQMRACSYRVPAVPHEELVAISHVVNESLGFKPSTGSGPRIRRAE
;
A
#
# COMPACT_ATOMS: atom_id res chain seq x y z
N MET A 1 37.56 -64.98 0.30
CA MET A 1 38.37 -64.70 -0.91
C MET A 1 37.46 -64.08 -1.97
N PRO A 2 37.91 -63.12 -2.80
CA PRO A 2 39.23 -62.51 -2.84
C PRO A 2 39.18 -60.96 -2.70
N THR A 3 40.23 -60.36 -2.14
CA THR A 3 41.20 -59.43 -2.79
C THR A 3 40.79 -57.95 -2.72
N ALA A 4 41.48 -57.13 -1.92
CA ALA A 4 42.75 -56.44 -2.23
C ALA A 4 42.49 -55.27 -3.21
N SER A 5 43.08 -54.08 -3.12
CA SER A 5 44.37 -53.68 -2.57
C SER A 5 44.49 -52.14 -2.65
N ALA A 6 45.49 -51.63 -1.94
CA ALA A 6 46.36 -50.50 -2.30
C ALA A 6 45.91 -49.05 -2.04
N THR A 7 46.47 -48.54 -0.94
CA THR A 7 46.84 -47.17 -0.58
C THR A 7 48.03 -46.63 -1.45
N PRO A 8 48.67 -45.48 -1.14
CA PRO A 8 48.53 -44.13 -1.72
C PRO A 8 49.78 -43.68 -2.54
N SER A 9 49.85 -42.40 -2.97
CA SER A 9 51.04 -41.53 -3.27
C SER A 9 50.67 -40.54 -4.39
N ALA A 10 51.21 -39.32 -4.55
CA ALA A 10 52.33 -38.57 -3.99
C ALA A 10 51.97 -37.06 -4.10
N LEU A 11 52.30 -36.21 -3.12
CA LEU A 11 53.46 -35.30 -3.13
C LEU A 11 53.75 -34.58 -4.47
N VAL A 12 53.46 -33.28 -4.53
CA VAL A 12 54.34 -32.29 -5.19
C VAL A 12 54.40 -31.03 -4.33
N VAL A 13 55.60 -30.77 -3.85
CA VAL A 13 56.07 -29.48 -3.33
C VAL A 13 56.55 -28.66 -4.53
N GLY A 14 56.17 -27.38 -4.59
CA GLY A 14 56.73 -26.41 -5.55
C GLY A 14 56.61 -24.99 -5.03
N ARG A 15 57.70 -24.44 -4.48
CA ARG A 15 57.91 -23.01 -4.20
C ARG A 15 58.39 -22.30 -5.47
N ALA A 16 57.77 -21.16 -5.81
CA ALA A 16 58.37 -19.98 -6.47
C ALA A 16 57.27 -18.89 -6.49
N ALA A 17 57.35 -17.80 -5.72
CA ALA A 17 58.18 -16.59 -5.89
C ALA A 17 57.60 -15.56 -6.88
N ALA A 18 57.54 -14.32 -6.36
CA ALA A 18 57.44 -13.01 -7.03
C ALA A 18 56.05 -12.48 -7.44
N GLY A 19 55.75 -11.25 -6.98
CA GLY A 19 54.78 -10.37 -7.61
C GLY A 19 54.04 -9.44 -6.64
N ASN A 20 54.67 -8.34 -6.22
CA ASN A 20 53.97 -7.19 -5.66
C ASN A 20 53.02 -6.60 -6.71
N LEU A 21 51.74 -6.43 -6.39
CA LEU A 21 50.91 -5.36 -6.94
C LEU A 21 50.04 -4.78 -5.84
N ALA A 22 50.24 -3.49 -5.61
CA ALA A 22 49.47 -2.67 -4.69
C ALA A 22 47.98 -2.70 -5.07
N ALA A 23 47.13 -3.17 -4.16
CA ALA A 23 45.71 -2.84 -4.18
C ALA A 23 45.60 -1.41 -3.65
N GLY A 24 45.34 -0.46 -4.54
CA GLY A 24 45.00 0.90 -4.18
C GLY A 24 43.80 0.90 -3.24
N GLU A 25 44.01 1.46 -2.06
CA GLU A 25 42.96 1.90 -1.15
C GLU A 25 42.07 2.90 -1.91
N VAL A 26 40.89 2.46 -2.32
CA VAL A 26 39.86 3.37 -2.87
C VAL A 26 39.35 4.19 -1.70
N GLN A 27 39.89 5.40 -1.56
CA GLN A 27 39.35 6.39 -0.64
C GLN A 27 37.89 6.70 -1.04
N PRO A 28 36.93 6.70 -0.10
CA PRO A 28 35.56 7.10 -0.42
C PRO A 28 35.52 8.62 -0.67
N GLU A 29 35.19 8.99 -1.91
CA GLU A 29 34.89 10.36 -2.35
C GLU A 29 33.94 11.09 -1.38
N PRO A 30 34.33 12.23 -0.78
CA PRO A 30 33.48 13.00 0.11
C PRO A 30 32.57 13.91 -0.73
N GLY A 31 31.41 13.39 -1.15
CA GLY A 31 30.52 14.20 -1.98
C GLY A 31 29.12 13.68 -2.27
N ARG A 32 28.80 12.42 -1.99
CA ARG A 32 27.40 11.96 -2.04
C ARG A 32 26.74 12.16 -0.68
N SER A 33 26.21 13.37 -0.48
CA SER A 33 25.19 13.61 0.55
C SER A 33 24.16 12.49 0.49
N ARG A 34 24.04 11.72 1.59
CA ARG A 34 22.85 10.88 1.80
C ARG A 34 21.63 11.78 1.58
N PRO A 35 20.63 11.38 0.78
CA PRO A 35 19.42 12.17 0.68
C PRO A 35 18.87 12.36 2.10
N SER A 36 18.69 13.62 2.50
CA SER A 36 18.05 13.96 3.78
C SER A 36 16.72 13.22 3.83
N ALA A 37 16.35 12.68 5.00
CA ALA A 37 15.04 12.07 5.21
C ALA A 37 13.89 13.00 4.78
N GLU A 38 14.13 14.30 4.81
CA GLU A 38 13.23 15.36 4.36
C GLU A 38 13.14 15.47 2.82
N ALA A 39 14.25 15.26 2.11
CA ALA A 39 14.27 15.19 0.66
C ALA A 39 13.60 13.91 0.16
N GLY A 40 13.91 12.75 0.76
CA GLY A 40 13.22 11.50 0.46
C GLY A 40 11.71 11.53 0.74
N ARG A 41 11.26 12.36 1.70
CA ARG A 41 9.83 12.64 1.94
C ARG A 41 9.23 13.59 0.89
N ARG A 42 9.95 14.64 0.49
CA ARG A 42 9.51 15.55 -0.58
C ARG A 42 9.36 14.86 -1.94
N TYR A 43 10.20 13.88 -2.25
CA TYR A 43 10.09 13.10 -3.50
C TYR A 43 8.95 12.07 -3.47
N ARG A 44 8.52 11.60 -2.29
CA ARG A 44 7.37 10.70 -2.16
C ARG A 44 6.04 11.34 -2.58
N LEU A 45 5.91 12.65 -2.38
CA LEU A 45 4.71 13.43 -2.71
C LEU A 45 4.45 13.58 -4.22
N VAL A 46 5.44 13.36 -5.08
CA VAL A 46 5.31 13.56 -6.55
C VAL A 46 5.16 12.27 -7.35
N GLU A 47 5.38 11.09 -6.75
CA GLU A 47 5.42 9.81 -7.50
C GLU A 47 4.49 8.70 -6.97
N ASN A 48 3.89 8.83 -5.79
CA ASN A 48 3.00 7.79 -5.27
C ASN A 48 1.57 7.95 -5.78
N VAL A 49 1.24 7.21 -6.83
CA VAL A 49 -0.15 6.94 -7.21
C VAL A 49 -0.75 6.04 -6.13
N VAL A 50 -1.69 6.58 -5.35
CA VAL A 50 -2.46 5.77 -4.39
C VAL A 50 -3.28 4.70 -5.13
N ARG A 51 -3.38 3.53 -4.52
CA ARG A 51 -4.15 2.41 -5.07
C ARG A 51 -5.49 2.29 -4.36
N PHE A 52 -6.54 1.97 -5.10
CA PHE A 52 -7.89 1.83 -4.55
C PHE A 52 -8.22 0.36 -4.30
N ALA A 53 -8.92 0.08 -3.21
CA ALA A 53 -9.45 -1.24 -2.88
C ALA A 53 -10.86 -1.12 -2.27
N GLY A 54 -11.73 -2.08 -2.58
CA GLY A 54 -13.08 -2.13 -2.02
C GLY A 54 -14.04 -1.13 -2.65
N PHE A 55 -13.68 -0.56 -3.79
CA PHE A 55 -14.57 0.22 -4.64
C PHE A 55 -15.23 -0.74 -5.61
N PHE A 56 -16.24 -1.46 -5.11
CA PHE A 56 -16.96 -2.46 -5.88
C PHE A 56 -17.98 -1.82 -6.82
N ARG A 57 -18.06 -2.30 -8.07
CA ARG A 57 -19.03 -1.85 -9.07
C ARG A 57 -20.49 -1.95 -8.60
N GLN A 58 -20.81 -2.87 -7.70
CA GLN A 58 -22.16 -3.04 -7.16
C GLN A 58 -22.59 -1.88 -6.25
N LEU A 59 -21.65 -1.10 -5.73
CA LEU A 59 -21.95 0.11 -4.94
C LEU A 59 -22.45 1.24 -5.84
N GLU A 60 -21.89 1.33 -7.05
CA GLU A 60 -22.20 2.36 -8.04
C GLU A 60 -22.15 1.72 -9.45
N PRO A 61 -23.22 1.05 -9.90
CA PRO A 61 -23.23 0.32 -11.19
C PRO A 61 -22.97 1.20 -12.41
N ASP A 62 -23.41 2.46 -12.36
CA ASP A 62 -23.15 3.50 -13.36
C ASP A 62 -22.03 4.47 -12.90
N GLY A 63 -21.20 3.99 -11.97
CA GLY A 63 -20.19 4.77 -11.27
C GLY A 63 -18.95 5.11 -12.09
N LEU A 64 -18.05 5.85 -11.44
CA LEU A 64 -16.74 6.19 -11.99
C LEU A 64 -15.86 4.94 -12.09
N ALA A 65 -14.82 5.00 -12.94
CA ALA A 65 -13.91 3.88 -13.20
C ALA A 65 -13.20 3.34 -11.94
N VAL A 66 -13.14 4.13 -10.86
CA VAL A 66 -12.61 3.68 -9.56
C VAL A 66 -13.44 2.53 -8.96
N PHE A 67 -14.74 2.44 -9.29
CA PHE A 67 -15.64 1.35 -8.92
C PHE A 67 -15.50 0.13 -9.84
N GLY A 68 -14.29 -0.41 -9.93
CA GLY A 68 -13.95 -1.50 -10.84
C GLY A 68 -14.01 -2.91 -10.23
N ASP A 69 -13.93 -3.03 -8.90
CA ASP A 69 -13.84 -4.32 -8.23
C ASP A 69 -15.19 -5.07 -8.29
N ASP A 70 -15.17 -6.41 -8.28
CA ASP A 70 -16.38 -7.23 -8.20
C ASP A 70 -16.48 -7.90 -6.83
N ILE A 71 -17.47 -7.47 -6.03
CA ILE A 71 -17.64 -8.01 -4.67
C ILE A 71 -17.99 -9.51 -4.69
N SER A 72 -18.77 -9.98 -5.68
CA SER A 72 -19.17 -11.38 -5.77
C SER A 72 -17.97 -12.28 -6.05
N ALA A 73 -17.05 -11.81 -6.90
CA ALA A 73 -15.79 -12.51 -7.16
C ALA A 73 -14.89 -12.53 -5.91
N ALA A 74 -14.83 -11.42 -5.17
CA ALA A 74 -14.03 -11.32 -3.96
C ALA A 74 -14.57 -12.21 -2.82
N VAL A 75 -15.90 -12.33 -2.68
CA VAL A 75 -16.54 -13.28 -1.75
C VAL A 75 -16.20 -14.73 -2.13
N ALA A 76 -16.31 -15.07 -3.42
CA ALA A 76 -16.04 -16.43 -3.90
C ALA A 76 -14.57 -16.84 -3.71
N ALA A 77 -13.63 -15.91 -3.83
CA ALA A 77 -12.21 -16.16 -3.63
C ALA A 77 -11.86 -16.48 -2.16
N GLY A 78 -12.49 -15.78 -1.22
CA GLY A 78 -12.22 -15.91 0.21
C GLY A 78 -10.85 -15.38 0.65
N PRO A 79 -10.64 -15.15 1.96
CA PRO A 79 -9.45 -14.51 2.49
C PRO A 79 -8.31 -15.53 2.66
N ASN A 80 -7.09 -15.11 2.34
CA ASN A 80 -5.85 -15.85 2.65
C ASN A 80 -5.09 -15.26 3.86
N TYR A 81 -5.76 -14.40 4.64
CA TYR A 81 -5.26 -13.72 5.83
C TYR A 81 -6.20 -13.92 7.02
N ARG A 82 -5.74 -13.55 8.21
CA ARG A 82 -6.58 -13.55 9.41
C ARG A 82 -7.57 -12.39 9.34
N VAL A 83 -8.84 -12.70 9.12
CA VAL A 83 -9.94 -11.73 8.97
C VAL A 83 -9.93 -10.66 10.06
N GLN A 84 -9.80 -11.06 11.32
CA GLN A 84 -9.82 -10.13 12.45
C GLN A 84 -8.66 -9.13 12.47
N ASP A 85 -7.48 -9.54 11.99
CA ASP A 85 -6.31 -8.66 11.91
C ASP A 85 -6.48 -7.66 10.75
N ALA A 86 -7.00 -8.11 9.61
CA ALA A 86 -7.32 -7.25 8.47
C ALA A 86 -8.41 -6.23 8.78
N VAL A 87 -9.50 -6.65 9.45
CA VAL A 87 -10.59 -5.75 9.87
C VAL A 87 -10.07 -4.66 10.80
N ARG A 88 -9.20 -5.01 11.77
CA ARG A 88 -8.58 -4.02 12.65
C ARG A 88 -7.72 -3.03 11.88
N TYR A 89 -6.92 -3.50 10.92
CA TYR A 89 -6.12 -2.64 10.06
C TYR A 89 -7.00 -1.65 9.29
N LEU A 90 -8.00 -2.15 8.56
CA LEU A 90 -8.89 -1.35 7.71
C LEU A 90 -9.63 -0.28 8.53
N ARG A 91 -10.11 -0.63 9.73
CA ARG A 91 -10.78 0.31 10.65
C ARG A 91 -9.84 1.32 11.31
N SER A 92 -8.53 1.07 11.30
CA SER A 92 -7.52 1.97 11.89
C SER A 92 -6.87 2.89 10.86
N GLY A 93 -7.37 2.92 9.61
CA GLY A 93 -6.88 3.81 8.57
C GLY A 93 -7.06 5.29 8.94
N HIS A 94 -6.28 6.16 8.31
CA HIS A 94 -6.44 7.60 8.44
C HIS A 94 -7.62 8.08 7.59
N PRO A 95 -8.62 8.76 8.16
CA PRO A 95 -9.76 9.24 7.39
C PRO A 95 -9.34 10.38 6.45
N VAL A 96 -9.76 10.30 5.18
CA VAL A 96 -9.53 11.35 4.16
C VAL A 96 -10.83 11.90 3.56
N LEU A 97 -11.95 11.18 3.73
CA LEU A 97 -13.30 11.65 3.46
C LEU A 97 -14.24 11.05 4.50
N ASP A 98 -15.02 11.89 5.18
CA ASP A 98 -16.03 11.44 6.13
C ASP A 98 -17.42 11.74 5.55
N VAL A 99 -18.27 10.72 5.50
CA VAL A 99 -19.61 10.79 4.92
C VAL A 99 -20.62 10.32 5.96
N ALA A 100 -21.53 11.20 6.34
CA ALA A 100 -22.63 10.88 7.25
C ALA A 100 -23.77 10.16 6.50
N ASP A 101 -23.50 9.01 5.91
CA ASP A 101 -24.48 8.17 5.23
C ASP A 101 -24.85 6.92 6.03
N SER A 102 -25.83 6.19 5.51
CA SER A 102 -26.11 4.82 5.90
C SER A 102 -26.52 4.08 4.64
N SER A 103 -25.78 3.05 4.27
CA SER A 103 -26.01 2.29 3.03
C SER A 103 -26.36 0.83 3.35
N PRO A 104 -27.23 0.18 2.56
CA PRO A 104 -27.51 -1.24 2.74
C PRO A 104 -26.27 -2.08 2.42
N ASP A 105 -26.17 -3.23 3.08
CA ASP A 105 -25.20 -4.26 2.72
C ASP A 105 -25.48 -4.78 1.31
N ILE A 106 -24.56 -4.58 0.37
CA ILE A 106 -24.78 -4.96 -1.04
C ILE A 106 -24.66 -6.46 -1.29
N VAL A 107 -24.15 -7.25 -0.34
CA VAL A 107 -23.99 -8.71 -0.51
C VAL A 107 -25.29 -9.44 -0.17
N ASP A 108 -25.92 -9.10 0.95
CA ASP A 108 -27.12 -9.82 1.45
C ASP A 108 -28.32 -8.92 1.80
N GLY A 109 -28.16 -7.60 1.80
CA GLY A 109 -29.20 -6.62 2.13
C GLY A 109 -29.70 -6.66 3.58
N SER A 110 -29.11 -7.51 4.44
CA SER A 110 -29.66 -7.83 5.76
C SER A 110 -29.28 -6.82 6.85
N SER A 111 -28.31 -5.95 6.56
CA SER A 111 -27.84 -4.93 7.50
C SER A 111 -27.59 -3.60 6.79
N ARG A 112 -27.43 -2.54 7.57
CA ARG A 112 -27.01 -1.23 7.09
C ARG A 112 -25.66 -0.88 7.69
N VAL A 113 -24.79 -0.30 6.88
CA VAL A 113 -23.48 0.20 7.30
C VAL A 113 -23.55 1.72 7.41
N THR A 114 -23.34 2.25 8.60
CA THR A 114 -23.26 3.70 8.85
C THR A 114 -21.89 4.22 8.45
N GLY A 115 -21.86 5.35 7.76
CA GLY A 115 -20.62 5.93 7.22
C GLY A 115 -19.98 5.08 6.13
N ALA A 116 -20.76 4.25 5.44
CA ALA A 116 -20.29 3.27 4.45
C ALA A 116 -19.41 3.91 3.37
N SER A 117 -19.79 5.12 2.93
CA SER A 117 -19.09 5.84 1.86
C SER A 117 -17.89 6.64 2.35
N SER A 118 -17.58 6.62 3.65
CA SER A 118 -16.36 7.24 4.20
C SER A 118 -15.12 6.54 3.65
N VAL A 119 -14.01 7.27 3.51
CA VAL A 119 -12.79 6.79 2.86
C VAL A 119 -11.60 6.95 3.80
N LEU A 120 -10.79 5.90 3.88
CA LEU A 120 -9.62 5.80 4.72
C LEU A 120 -8.37 5.46 3.89
N THR A 121 -7.21 5.72 4.46
CA THR A 121 -5.91 5.42 3.84
C THR A 121 -4.85 4.96 4.84
N ASP A 122 -3.87 4.18 4.38
CA ASP A 122 -2.60 3.93 5.08
C ASP A 122 -1.40 4.70 4.50
N GLY A 123 -1.64 5.55 3.50
CA GLY A 123 -0.63 6.29 2.73
C GLY A 123 -0.41 5.75 1.32
N ASP A 124 -0.52 4.44 1.09
CA ASP A 124 -0.35 3.83 -0.25
C ASP A 124 -1.65 3.29 -0.83
N TRP A 125 -2.58 2.91 0.04
CA TRP A 125 -3.90 2.39 -0.31
C TRP A 125 -4.99 3.31 0.19
N VAL A 126 -6.08 3.33 -0.56
CA VAL A 126 -7.32 4.01 -0.26
C VAL A 126 -8.45 2.98 -0.31
N TRP A 127 -9.30 2.97 0.70
CA TRP A 127 -10.45 2.07 0.76
C TRP A 127 -11.67 2.74 1.40
N ARG A 128 -12.86 2.23 1.06
CA ARG A 128 -14.09 2.61 1.75
C ARG A 128 -14.19 1.98 3.12
N TRP A 129 -14.87 2.67 4.03
CA TRP A 129 -15.13 2.20 5.40
C TRP A 129 -15.85 0.85 5.43
N ASP A 130 -16.82 0.66 4.54
CA ASP A 130 -17.59 -0.58 4.43
C ASP A 130 -16.78 -1.79 3.93
N LEU A 131 -15.56 -1.61 3.40
CA LEU A 131 -14.67 -2.73 3.09
C LEU A 131 -14.39 -3.60 4.33
N ALA A 132 -14.18 -2.98 5.50
CA ALA A 132 -13.97 -3.73 6.74
C ALA A 132 -15.20 -4.55 7.12
N HIS A 133 -16.40 -4.01 6.89
CA HIS A 133 -17.67 -4.73 7.10
C HIS A 133 -17.77 -5.95 6.17
N TYR A 134 -17.46 -5.78 4.88
CA TYR A 134 -17.52 -6.90 3.94
C TYR A 134 -16.48 -8.00 4.23
N VAL A 135 -15.27 -7.62 4.67
CA VAL A 135 -14.25 -8.59 5.10
C VAL A 135 -14.72 -9.34 6.36
N GLU A 136 -15.28 -8.64 7.34
CA GLU A 136 -15.74 -9.24 8.61
C GLU A 136 -16.93 -10.18 8.43
N ARG A 137 -17.94 -9.75 7.66
CA ARG A 137 -19.23 -10.44 7.55
C ARG A 137 -19.26 -11.47 6.44
N HIS A 138 -18.61 -11.16 5.32
CA HIS A 138 -18.76 -11.92 4.07
C HIS A 138 -17.46 -12.59 3.61
N ASN A 139 -16.39 -12.51 4.40
CA ASN A 139 -15.09 -13.06 4.06
C ASN A 139 -14.61 -12.57 2.68
N VAL A 140 -14.89 -11.31 2.33
CA VAL A 140 -14.38 -10.69 1.11
C VAL A 140 -12.86 -10.78 1.09
N ALA A 141 -12.31 -11.29 -0.01
CA ALA A 141 -10.88 -11.31 -0.29
C ALA A 141 -10.37 -9.90 -0.63
N LEU A 142 -9.27 -9.51 -0.01
CA LEU A 142 -8.55 -8.29 -0.35
C LEU A 142 -7.57 -8.55 -1.50
N PRO A 143 -7.24 -7.52 -2.31
CA PRO A 143 -6.16 -7.62 -3.27
C PRO A 143 -4.86 -8.10 -2.61
N GLU A 144 -4.19 -9.09 -3.19
CA GLU A 144 -2.97 -9.67 -2.62
C GLU A 144 -1.89 -8.63 -2.29
N PRO A 145 -1.66 -7.59 -3.13
CA PRO A 145 -0.70 -6.54 -2.79
C PRO A 145 -1.07 -5.74 -1.52
N LEU A 146 -2.36 -5.53 -1.24
CA LEU A 146 -2.83 -4.91 0.01
C LEU A 146 -2.63 -5.86 1.19
N ALA A 147 -3.01 -7.13 1.05
CA ALA A 147 -2.84 -8.14 2.10
C ALA A 147 -1.35 -8.39 2.44
N ALA A 148 -0.47 -8.34 1.44
CA ALA A 148 0.98 -8.39 1.62
C ALA A 148 1.50 -7.17 2.40
N GLN A 149 1.02 -5.98 2.08
CA GLN A 149 1.37 -4.74 2.79
C GLN A 149 0.90 -4.77 4.25
N MET A 150 -0.33 -5.20 4.51
CA MET A 150 -0.84 -5.40 5.88
C MET A 150 0.05 -6.35 6.68
N ARG A 151 0.48 -7.48 6.09
CA ARG A 151 1.40 -8.42 6.73
C ARG A 151 2.77 -7.80 7.00
N ALA A 152 3.34 -7.07 6.04
CA ALA A 152 4.63 -6.41 6.18
C ALA A 152 4.66 -5.38 7.33
N CYS A 153 3.55 -4.66 7.52
CA CYS A 153 3.38 -3.71 8.61
C CYS A 153 2.81 -4.32 9.90
N SER A 154 2.79 -5.66 10.01
CA SER A 154 2.25 -6.38 11.18
C SER A 154 0.83 -5.95 11.55
N TYR A 155 0.00 -5.67 10.54
CA TYR A 155 -1.36 -5.18 10.67
C TYR A 155 -1.49 -3.90 11.52
N ARG A 156 -0.45 -3.04 11.51
CA ARG A 156 -0.54 -1.67 12.02
C ARG A 156 -0.47 -0.68 10.87
N VAL A 157 -1.44 0.23 10.83
CA VAL A 157 -1.44 1.33 9.87
C VAL A 157 -0.23 2.24 10.16
N PRO A 158 0.63 2.50 9.16
CA PRO A 158 1.75 3.43 9.32
C PRO A 158 1.29 4.85 9.64
N ALA A 159 2.16 5.63 10.29
CA ALA A 159 1.92 7.06 10.46
C ALA A 159 2.09 7.76 9.10
N VAL A 160 1.08 8.53 8.69
CA VAL A 160 1.10 9.33 7.46
C VAL A 160 1.18 10.81 7.83
N PRO A 161 2.15 11.58 7.30
CA PRO A 161 2.22 13.02 7.52
C PRO A 161 0.95 13.74 7.07
N HIS A 162 0.62 14.85 7.74
CA HIS A 162 -0.62 15.58 7.46
C HIS A 162 -0.66 16.11 6.02
N GLU A 163 0.46 16.61 5.50
CA GLU A 163 0.59 17.09 4.12
C GLU A 163 0.33 16.00 3.08
N GLU A 164 0.68 14.76 3.39
CA GLU A 164 0.43 13.60 2.53
C GLU A 164 -1.05 13.21 2.60
N LEU A 165 -1.67 13.24 3.79
CA LEU A 165 -3.13 13.04 3.92
C LEU A 165 -3.94 14.09 3.14
N VAL A 166 -3.52 15.36 3.16
CA VAL A 166 -4.15 16.42 2.38
C VAL A 166 -4.02 16.12 0.88
N ALA A 167 -2.82 15.75 0.41
CA ALA A 167 -2.61 15.40 -1.00
C ALA A 167 -3.48 14.19 -1.43
N ILE A 168 -3.52 13.13 -0.61
CA ILE A 168 -4.36 11.96 -0.84
C ILE A 168 -5.84 12.37 -0.90
N SER A 169 -6.30 13.24 0.00
CA SER A 169 -7.71 13.71 -0.01
C SER A 169 -8.09 14.41 -1.32
N HIS A 170 -7.17 15.14 -1.94
CA HIS A 170 -7.40 15.76 -3.25
C HIS A 170 -7.52 14.71 -4.35
N VAL A 171 -6.63 13.72 -4.39
CA VAL A 171 -6.69 12.60 -5.34
C VAL A 171 -7.98 11.81 -5.18
N VAL A 172 -8.39 11.54 -3.94
CA VAL A 172 -9.66 10.86 -3.63
C VAL A 172 -10.84 11.68 -4.13
N ASN A 173 -10.89 12.98 -3.83
CA ASN A 173 -11.98 13.85 -4.28
C ASN A 173 -12.10 13.86 -5.80
N GLU A 174 -10.99 14.03 -6.52
CA GLU A 174 -10.97 14.00 -7.98
C GLU A 174 -11.40 12.63 -8.54
N SER A 175 -10.89 11.54 -7.98
CA SER A 175 -11.21 10.17 -8.40
C SER A 175 -12.69 9.81 -8.16
N LEU A 176 -13.31 10.45 -7.17
CA LEU A 176 -14.74 10.34 -6.86
C LEU A 176 -15.60 11.39 -7.56
N GLY A 177 -15.01 12.18 -8.47
CA GLY A 177 -15.73 13.16 -9.27
C GLY A 177 -16.13 14.44 -8.52
N PHE A 178 -15.68 14.61 -7.28
CA PHE A 178 -15.83 15.87 -6.56
C PHE A 178 -14.92 16.92 -7.20
N LYS A 179 -15.56 17.93 -7.80
CA LYS A 179 -14.82 19.08 -8.33
C LYS A 179 -14.48 20.01 -7.17
N PRO A 180 -13.22 20.45 -7.01
CA PRO A 180 -12.91 21.54 -6.11
C PRO A 180 -13.72 22.75 -6.57
N SER A 181 -14.76 23.10 -5.81
CA SER A 181 -15.48 24.33 -6.08
C SER A 181 -14.49 25.47 -5.96
N THR A 182 -14.49 26.40 -6.93
CA THR A 182 -13.86 27.70 -6.73
C THR A 182 -14.65 28.33 -5.60
N GLY A 183 -14.16 28.18 -4.36
CA GLY A 183 -15.00 28.25 -3.17
C GLY A 183 -15.88 29.49 -3.07
N SER A 184 -16.93 29.44 -2.25
CA SER A 184 -17.85 30.57 -2.01
C SER A 184 -17.21 31.76 -1.27
N GLY A 185 -15.89 31.79 -1.12
CA GLY A 185 -15.16 32.91 -0.56
C GLY A 185 -15.20 34.14 -1.48
N PRO A 186 -15.13 35.36 -0.93
CA PRO A 186 -15.06 36.57 -1.73
C PRO A 186 -13.90 36.47 -2.73
N ARG A 187 -14.18 36.61 -4.02
CA ARG A 187 -13.10 36.71 -5.02
C ARG A 187 -12.34 38.00 -4.75
N ILE A 188 -11.10 37.88 -4.26
CA ILE A 188 -10.20 39.02 -4.18
C ILE A 188 -9.89 39.42 -5.62
N ARG A 189 -10.60 40.43 -6.14
CA ARG A 189 -10.15 41.11 -7.36
C ARG A 189 -8.86 41.81 -7.00
N ARG A 190 -7.74 41.40 -7.61
CA ARG A 190 -6.55 42.26 -7.63
C ARG A 190 -6.95 43.52 -8.38
N ALA A 191 -6.84 44.66 -7.70
CA ALA A 191 -6.85 45.95 -8.36
C ALA A 191 -5.62 46.03 -9.26
N GLU A 192 -5.83 46.56 -10.47
CA GLU A 192 -4.82 46.79 -11.51
C GLU A 192 -3.71 47.75 -11.04
#